data_AF-A0A1Y4N3Y0-F1
#
_entry.id   AF-A0A1Y4N3Y0-F1
#
_cell.length_a   1.000
_cell.length_b   1.000
_cell.length_c   1.000
_cell.angle_alpha   90.00
_cell.angle_beta   90.00
_cell.angle_gamma   90.00
#
_symmetry.space_group_name_H-M   'P 1'
#
loop_
_entity.id
_entity.type
_entity.pdbx_description
1 polymer ?
#
loop_
_entity_poly.entity_id
_entity_poly.type
_entity_poly.pdbx_seq_one_letter_code
_entity_poly.pdbx_strand_id
1 'polypeptide(L)'
;MKMNYNAVSCEITLSNNFYAVSHVPCDYQNDVIGYGVCRFIMKSNDIRRHCVFQSWKLRVSKGKERKSHRFFYTIPAVLAELPGQWIQISGTIDPNGVTLKKAEIFSQHPCFNKR
;
A
#
# COMPACT_ATOMS: atom_id res chain seq x y z
N MET A 1 1.39 9.05 8.05
CA MET A 1 1.49 8.23 9.28
C MET A 1 2.90 7.66 9.38
N LYS A 2 3.47 7.46 10.57
CA LYS A 2 4.87 6.99 10.71
C LYS A 2 4.94 5.47 10.89
N MET A 3 5.75 4.80 10.08
CA MET A 3 6.05 3.38 10.17
C MET A 3 7.44 3.18 10.77
N ASN A 4 7.54 2.33 11.78
CA ASN A 4 8.81 2.00 12.42
C ASN A 4 9.06 0.50 12.32
N TYR A 5 10.31 0.13 12.09
CA TYR A 5 10.79 -1.23 12.21
C TYR A 5 12.23 -1.20 12.75
N ASN A 6 12.43 -1.75 13.95
CA ASN A 6 13.67 -1.62 14.72
C ASN A 6 14.08 -0.13 14.88
N ALA A 7 15.33 0.21 14.55
CA ALA A 7 15.86 1.57 14.61
C ALA A 7 15.55 2.43 13.36
N VAL A 8 14.78 1.90 12.41
CA VAL A 8 14.53 2.55 11.12
C VAL A 8 13.07 2.96 11.00
N SER A 9 12.82 4.17 10.50
CA SER A 9 11.47 4.68 10.28
C SER A 9 11.27 5.25 8.88
N CYS A 10 10.07 5.13 8.33
CA CYS A 10 9.62 5.83 7.13
C CYS A 10 8.16 6.29 7.27
N GLU A 11 7.71 7.16 6.37
CA GLU A 11 6.33 7.63 6.38
C GLU A 11 5.48 6.82 5.40
N ILE A 12 4.21 6.61 5.74
CA ILE A 12 3.18 6.16 4.79
C ILE A 12 2.19 7.29 4.57
N THR A 13 1.94 7.61 3.31
CA THR A 13 1.05 8.69 2.88
C THR A 13 0.14 8.22 1.76
N LEU A 14 -1.03 8.86 1.67
CA LEU A 14 -1.88 8.78 0.50
C LEU A 14 -1.41 9.83 -0.50
N SER A 15 -1.35 9.45 -1.78
CA SER A 15 -1.17 10.40 -2.87
C SER A 15 -2.31 11.42 -2.89
N ASN A 16 -2.04 12.68 -3.25
CA ASN A 16 -3.09 13.69 -3.43
C ASN A 16 -4.15 13.26 -4.46
N ASN A 17 -3.75 12.45 -5.45
CA ASN A 17 -4.63 11.87 -6.45
C ASN A 17 -4.90 10.39 -6.15
N PHE A 18 -4.98 10.01 -4.88
CA PHE A 18 -5.37 8.65 -4.51
C PHE A 18 -6.80 8.39 -4.97
N TYR A 19 -7.02 7.25 -5.61
CA TYR A 19 -8.35 6.84 -6.01
C TYR A 19 -8.54 5.35 -5.71
N ALA A 20 -9.72 5.03 -5.19
CA ALA A 20 -10.14 3.66 -5.00
C ALA A 20 -11.13 3.27 -6.09
N VAL A 21 -11.04 2.03 -6.56
CA VAL A 21 -12.00 1.44 -7.49
C VAL A 21 -12.60 0.23 -6.80
N SER A 22 -13.93 0.15 -6.76
CA SER A 22 -14.61 -1.02 -6.23
C SER A 22 -15.36 -1.74 -7.34
N HIS A 23 -15.11 -3.04 -7.49
CA HIS A 23 -15.88 -3.94 -8.35
C HIS A 23 -17.01 -4.65 -7.56
N VAL A 24 -17.21 -4.25 -6.31
CA VAL A 24 -18.27 -4.73 -5.42
C VAL A 24 -19.03 -3.53 -4.85
N PRO A 25 -20.28 -3.69 -4.37
CA PRO A 25 -20.96 -2.63 -3.62
C PRO A 25 -20.09 -2.18 -2.45
N CYS A 26 -19.71 -0.90 -2.45
CA CYS A 26 -18.85 -0.29 -1.44
C CYS A 26 -19.23 1.18 -1.33
N ASP A 27 -19.82 1.55 -0.19
CA ASP A 27 -20.23 2.93 0.09
C ASP A 27 -19.12 3.75 0.77
N TYR A 28 -17.95 3.14 0.97
CA TYR A 28 -16.82 3.82 1.60
C TYR A 28 -16.18 4.81 0.65
N GLN A 29 -15.94 6.01 1.18
CA GLN A 29 -15.18 7.05 0.49
C GLN A 29 -13.72 6.63 0.30
N ASN A 30 -13.07 7.21 -0.71
CA ASN A 30 -11.66 6.94 -1.03
C ASN A 30 -10.74 7.11 0.19
N ASP A 31 -10.97 8.12 1.03
CA ASP A 31 -10.15 8.37 2.21
C ASP A 31 -10.27 7.26 3.26
N VAL A 32 -11.47 6.69 3.43
CA VAL A 32 -11.71 5.57 4.35
C VAL A 32 -11.01 4.31 3.86
N ILE A 33 -11.11 4.02 2.56
CA ILE A 33 -10.41 2.91 1.91
C ILE A 33 -8.89 3.09 2.05
N GLY A 34 -8.39 4.28 1.74
CA GLY A 34 -6.98 4.62 1.87
C GLY A 34 -6.48 4.49 3.31
N TYR A 35 -7.29 4.91 4.29
CA TYR A 35 -6.99 4.75 5.71
C TYR A 35 -6.92 3.28 6.12
N GLY A 36 -7.90 2.46 5.72
CA GLY A 36 -7.93 1.01 6.01
C GLY A 36 -6.70 0.30 5.46
N VAL A 37 -6.34 0.60 4.21
CA VAL A 37 -5.12 0.08 3.58
C VAL A 37 -3.84 0.53 4.30
N CYS A 38 -3.72 1.84 4.62
CA CYS A 38 -2.58 2.35 5.39
C CYS A 38 -2.45 1.61 6.72
N ARG A 39 -3.56 1.49 7.46
CA ARG A 39 -3.61 0.83 8.76
C ARG A 39 -3.19 -0.64 8.67
N PHE A 40 -3.64 -1.36 7.64
CA PHE A 40 -3.22 -2.73 7.40
C PHE A 40 -1.71 -2.83 7.17
N ILE A 41 -1.14 -2.01 6.29
CA ILE A 41 0.31 -2.00 6.02
C ILE A 41 1.10 -1.71 7.31
N MET A 42 0.61 -0.80 8.15
CA MET A 42 1.24 -0.46 9.43
C MET A 42 1.16 -1.59 10.48
N LYS A 43 0.09 -2.40 10.44
CA LYS A 43 -0.11 -3.52 11.37
C LYS A 43 0.61 -4.80 10.90
N SER A 44 0.75 -5.00 9.60
CA SER A 44 1.36 -6.20 9.04
C SER A 44 2.89 -6.16 9.16
N ASN A 45 3.46 -7.05 9.98
CA ASN A 45 4.90 -7.06 10.26
C ASN A 45 5.76 -7.22 9.00
N ASP A 46 5.41 -8.15 8.12
CA ASP A 46 6.22 -8.45 6.93
C ASP A 46 6.19 -7.31 5.92
N ILE A 47 5.00 -6.76 5.66
CA ILE A 47 4.84 -5.65 4.72
C ILE A 47 5.49 -4.39 5.29
N ARG A 48 5.26 -4.09 6.57
CA ARG A 48 5.90 -2.95 7.25
C ARG A 48 7.43 -3.06 7.19
N ARG A 49 7.99 -4.23 7.53
CA ARG A 49 9.43 -4.49 7.46
C ARG A 49 9.95 -4.25 6.04
N HIS A 50 9.28 -4.82 5.04
CA HIS A 50 9.67 -4.67 3.65
C HIS A 50 9.65 -3.19 3.22
N CYS A 51 8.56 -2.48 3.47
CA CYS A 51 8.40 -1.07 3.13
C CYS A 51 9.45 -0.17 3.80
N VAL A 52 9.67 -0.34 5.11
CA VAL A 52 10.66 0.44 5.88
C VAL A 52 12.08 0.14 5.38
N PHE A 53 12.41 -1.12 5.14
CA PHE A 53 13.72 -1.53 4.69
C PHE A 53 14.03 -1.05 3.27
N GLN A 54 13.08 -1.16 2.33
CA GLN A 54 13.26 -0.67 0.96
C GLN A 54 13.44 0.85 0.94
N SER A 55 12.62 1.60 1.66
CA SER A 55 12.78 3.07 1.76
C SER A 55 14.14 3.45 2.38
N TRP A 56 14.58 2.73 3.41
CA TRP A 56 15.92 2.92 3.97
C TRP A 56 17.03 2.61 2.99
N LYS A 57 16.94 1.49 2.27
CA LYS A 57 17.89 1.13 1.22
C LYS A 57 18.02 2.26 0.20
N LEU A 58 16.90 2.82 -0.25
CA LEU A 58 16.90 3.98 -1.16
C LEU A 58 17.53 5.24 -0.56
N ARG A 59 17.41 5.48 0.75
CA ARG A 59 18.07 6.62 1.43
C ARG A 59 19.59 6.49 1.44
N VAL A 60 20.11 5.28 1.66
CA VAL A 60 21.56 5.04 1.74
C VAL A 60 22.21 4.80 0.38
N SER A 61 21.43 4.38 -0.62
CA SER A 61 21.88 4.18 -2.00
C SER A 61 22.28 5.51 -2.67
N LYS A 62 23.28 5.44 -3.56
CA LYS A 62 23.76 6.57 -4.37
C LYS A 62 23.45 6.35 -5.85
N GLY A 63 23.31 7.46 -6.59
CA GLY A 63 23.14 7.41 -8.05
C GLY A 63 21.84 6.74 -8.51
N LYS A 64 21.94 5.88 -9.54
CA LYS A 64 20.77 5.27 -10.21
C LYS A 64 19.97 4.30 -9.33
N GLU A 65 20.55 3.78 -8.25
CA GLU A 65 19.87 2.88 -7.31
C GLU A 65 18.91 3.61 -6.37
N ARG A 66 19.02 4.95 -6.24
CA ARG A 66 18.14 5.78 -5.41
C ARG A 66 16.76 6.02 -6.06
N LYS A 67 16.46 5.36 -7.18
CA LYS A 67 15.20 5.57 -7.90
C LYS A 67 14.03 4.96 -7.12
N SER A 68 12.98 5.76 -6.96
CA SER A 68 11.70 5.27 -6.46
C SER A 68 11.18 4.16 -7.38
N HIS A 69 10.62 3.11 -6.81
CA HIS A 69 10.01 2.03 -7.59
C HIS A 69 8.56 1.79 -7.17
N ARG A 70 7.79 1.21 -8.08
CA ARG A 70 6.40 0.84 -7.83
C ARG A 70 6.35 -0.47 -7.06
N PHE A 71 5.31 -0.66 -6.28
CA PHE A 71 5.00 -1.93 -5.64
C PHE A 71 3.51 -2.25 -5.81
N PHE A 72 3.21 -3.54 -5.71
CA PHE A 72 1.86 -4.07 -5.75
C PHE A 72 1.70 -5.10 -4.64
N TYR A 73 0.63 -4.97 -3.86
CA TYR A 73 0.23 -5.98 -2.88
C TYR A 73 -1.19 -6.42 -3.17
N THR A 74 -1.40 -7.74 -3.21
CA THR A 74 -2.73 -8.34 -3.25
C THR A 74 -3.00 -8.97 -1.90
N ILE A 75 -4.05 -8.53 -1.23
CA ILE A 75 -4.38 -8.96 0.13
C ILE A 75 -5.87 -9.31 0.24
N PRO A 76 -6.27 -10.17 1.17
CA PRO A 76 -7.68 -10.36 1.49
C PRO A 76 -8.30 -9.07 2.04
N ALA A 77 -9.46 -8.69 1.55
CA ALA A 77 -10.14 -7.44 1.90
C ALA A 77 -10.47 -7.33 3.38
N VAL A 78 -10.82 -8.47 3.99
CA VAL A 78 -11.13 -8.60 5.42
C VAL A 78 -9.99 -8.12 6.32
N LEU A 79 -8.72 -8.25 5.88
CA LEU A 79 -7.57 -7.81 6.69
C LEU A 79 -7.44 -6.29 6.75
N ALA A 80 -8.04 -5.57 5.80
CA ALA A 80 -8.08 -4.11 5.78
C ALA A 80 -9.43 -3.56 6.27
N GLU A 81 -10.33 -4.40 6.79
CA GLU A 81 -11.68 -4.02 7.24
C GLU A 81 -12.53 -3.39 6.11
N LEU A 82 -12.33 -3.85 4.86
CA LEU A 82 -13.04 -3.33 3.68
C LEU A 82 -13.96 -4.39 3.06
N PRO A 83 -15.02 -3.99 2.33
CA PRO A 83 -15.92 -4.91 1.65
C PRO A 83 -15.19 -5.68 0.52
N GLY A 84 -15.80 -6.75 0.04
CA GLY A 84 -15.23 -7.63 -0.98
C GLY A 84 -14.40 -8.78 -0.39
N GLN A 85 -13.68 -9.48 -1.27
CA GLN A 85 -12.82 -10.61 -0.87
C GLN A 85 -11.34 -10.27 -0.98
N TRP A 86 -10.95 -9.50 -2.00
CA TRP A 86 -9.56 -9.18 -2.30
C TRP A 86 -9.37 -7.71 -2.59
N ILE A 87 -8.21 -7.18 -2.23
CA ILE A 87 -7.78 -5.82 -2.55
C ILE A 87 -6.43 -5.89 -3.23
N GLN A 88 -6.29 -5.19 -4.35
CA GLN A 88 -5.02 -4.90 -4.96
C GLN A 88 -4.61 -3.46 -4.64
N ILE A 89 -3.48 -3.30 -3.99
CA ILE A 89 -2.92 -2.01 -3.57
C ILE A 89 -1.72 -1.73 -4.46
N SER A 90 -1.62 -0.51 -4.97
CA SER A 90 -0.43 -0.04 -5.68
C SER A 90 0.05 1.30 -5.14
N GLY A 91 1.36 1.46 -5.15
CA GLY A 91 2.01 2.65 -4.65
C GLY A 91 3.45 2.75 -5.13
N THR A 92 4.17 3.72 -4.58
CA THR A 92 5.59 3.91 -4.78
C THR A 92 6.33 3.90 -3.45
N ILE A 93 7.51 3.30 -3.46
CA ILE A 93 8.48 3.43 -2.37
C ILE A 93 9.56 4.40 -2.83
N ASP A 94 9.85 5.39 -2.00
CA ASP A 94 10.87 6.38 -2.22
C ASP A 94 11.74 6.55 -0.95
N PRO A 95 12.79 7.40 -0.99
CA PRO A 95 13.61 7.64 0.19
C PRO A 95 12.85 8.24 1.40
N ASN A 96 11.70 8.89 1.18
CA ASN A 96 10.92 9.51 2.26
C ASN A 96 9.96 8.49 2.90
N GLY A 97 9.50 7.50 2.12
CA GLY A 97 8.69 6.40 2.59
C GLY A 97 7.87 5.74 1.50
N VAL A 98 6.59 5.54 1.80
CA VAL A 98 5.62 4.81 0.98
C VAL A 98 4.46 5.74 0.64
N THR A 99 4.21 5.93 -0.65
CA THR A 99 3.04 6.67 -1.13
C THR A 99 2.07 5.71 -1.80
N LEU A 100 0.85 5.60 -1.28
CA LEU A 100 -0.21 4.81 -1.89
C LEU A 100 -0.88 5.61 -3.01
N LYS A 101 -1.12 4.95 -4.15
CA LYS A 101 -1.71 5.60 -5.34
C LYS A 101 -3.09 5.07 -5.68
N LYS A 102 -3.31 3.76 -5.54
CA LYS A 102 -4.55 3.11 -5.94
C LYS A 102 -4.86 1.93 -5.04
N ALA A 103 -6.12 1.74 -4.73
CA ALA A 103 -6.66 0.51 -4.16
C ALA A 103 -7.81 0.01 -5.01
N GLU A 104 -7.83 -1.28 -5.34
CA GLU A 104 -8.88 -1.91 -6.14
C GLU A 104 -9.48 -3.06 -5.37
N ILE A 105 -10.81 -3.05 -5.19
CA ILE A 105 -11.54 -4.05 -4.43
C ILE A 105 -12.24 -5.01 -5.37
N PHE A 106 -12.07 -6.31 -5.14
CA PHE A 106 -12.59 -7.40 -5.95
C PHE A 106 -13.40 -8.41 -5.13
N SER A 107 -14.39 -9.03 -5.78
CA SER A 107 -15.15 -10.16 -5.24
C SER A 107 -14.38 -11.48 -5.31
N GLN A 108 -13.34 -11.58 -6.14
CA GLN A 108 -12.49 -12.76 -6.33
C GLN A 108 -11.03 -12.34 -6.51
N HIS A 109 -10.10 -13.29 -6.41
CA HIS A 109 -8.68 -12.97 -6.55
C HIS A 109 -8.39 -12.41 -7.97
N PRO A 110 -7.62 -11.30 -8.10
CA PRO A 110 -7.40 -10.62 -9.37
C PRO A 110 -6.85 -11.52 -10.51
N CYS A 111 -6.14 -12.62 -10.18
CA CYS A 111 -5.63 -13.55 -11.19
C CYS A 111 -6.71 -14.30 -11.97
N PHE A 112 -7.91 -14.46 -11.41
CA PHE A 112 -9.07 -15.05 -12.09
C PHE A 112 -9.86 -14.01 -12.88
N ASN A 113 -9.62 -12.73 -12.60
CA ASN A 113 -10.21 -11.60 -13.30
C ASN A 113 -9.36 -11.27 -14.54
N LYS A 114 -9.09 -12.27 -15.39
CA LYS A 114 -8.52 -12.05 -16.72
C LYS A 114 -9.63 -11.49 -17.60
N ARG A 115 -9.57 -10.18 -17.87
CA ARG A 115 -10.23 -9.60 -19.05
C ARG A 115 -9.51 -10.05 -20.31
#